data_AF-A0A6V7VM91-F1
#
_entry.id   AF-A0A6V7VM91-F1
#
_cell.length_a   1.000
_cell.length_b   1.000
_cell.length_c   1.000
_cell.angle_alpha   90.00
_cell.angle_beta   90.00
_cell.angle_gamma   90.00
#
_symmetry.space_group_name_H-M   'P 1'
#
loop_
_entity.id
_entity.type
_entity.pdbx_description
1 polymer ?
#
loop_
_entity_poly.entity_id
_entity_poly.type
_entity_poly.pdbx_seq_one_letter_code
_entity_poly.pdbx_strand_id
1 'polypeptide(L)'
;MSLTNFIYSLKCPICREFFSEPKQLCCGHTFCTECLESLKQTTLFNNSGFNTKLVFNVKCVLCFELTYFSSSGLKTNYVLKDIIENYRQNIPNFNNNNKHKF
;
A
#
# COMPACT_ATOMS: atom_id res chain seq x y z
N MET A 1 -23.69 5.40 10.77
CA MET A 1 -22.29 4.98 10.52
C MET A 1 -21.39 6.14 10.92
N SER A 2 -20.56 5.99 11.95
CA SER A 2 -19.78 7.12 12.50
C SER A 2 -18.64 7.54 11.56
N LEU A 3 -18.31 8.84 11.52
CA LEU A 3 -17.15 9.39 10.82
C LEU A 3 -15.85 8.67 11.22
N THR A 4 -15.77 8.21 12.46
CA THR A 4 -14.63 7.43 12.98
C THR A 4 -14.39 6.15 12.17
N ASN A 5 -15.45 5.41 11.84
CA ASN A 5 -15.34 4.14 11.11
C ASN A 5 -14.83 4.37 9.68
N PHE A 6 -15.25 5.46 9.05
CA PHE A 6 -14.75 5.85 7.73
C PHE A 6 -13.24 6.19 7.78
N ILE A 7 -12.80 6.95 8.79
CA ILE A 7 -11.39 7.31 8.96
C ILE A 7 -10.50 6.07 9.13
N TYR A 8 -10.99 5.04 9.84
CA TYR A 8 -10.26 3.78 9.97
C TYR A 8 -10.05 3.07 8.63
N SER A 9 -11.00 3.16 7.69
CA SER A 9 -10.84 2.59 6.34
C SER A 9 -9.78 3.30 5.49
N LEU A 10 -9.32 4.49 5.90
CA LEU A 10 -8.25 5.23 5.25
C LEU A 10 -6.85 4.95 5.83
N LYS A 11 -6.77 4.04 6.80
CA LYS A 11 -5.53 3.69 7.49
C LYS A 11 -5.02 2.32 7.07
N CYS A 12 -3.70 2.22 6.96
CA CYS A 12 -3.03 0.97 6.69
C CYS A 12 -3.19 0.01 7.88
N PRO A 13 -3.59 -1.26 7.65
CA PRO A 13 -3.77 -2.23 8.73
C PRO A 13 -2.45 -2.62 9.42
N ILE A 14 -1.29 -2.35 8.79
CA ILE A 14 0.04 -2.66 9.33
C ILE A 14 0.53 -1.52 10.22
N CYS A 15 0.77 -0.33 9.65
CA CYS A 15 1.33 0.79 10.41
C CYS A 15 0.29 1.61 11.17
N ARG A 16 -1.02 1.41 10.91
CA ARG A 16 -2.15 2.15 11.53
C ARG A 16 -2.19 3.65 11.26
N GLU A 17 -1.35 4.12 10.36
CA GLU A 17 -1.33 5.47 9.81
C GLU A 17 -2.13 5.54 8.51
N PHE A 18 -2.47 6.76 8.07
CA PHE A 18 -3.05 6.96 6.73
C PHE A 18 -2.13 6.35 5.66
N PHE A 19 -2.71 5.75 4.63
CA PHE A 19 -1.90 5.14 3.57
C PHE A 19 -0.93 6.17 2.96
N SER A 20 0.35 5.81 2.92
CA SER A 20 1.40 6.47 2.15
C SER A 20 1.72 5.60 0.95
N GLU A 21 1.54 6.13 -0.26
CA GLU A 21 1.64 5.39 -1.52
C GLU A 21 0.89 4.03 -1.48
N PRO A 22 -0.45 4.04 -1.38
CA PRO A 22 -1.23 2.82 -1.24
C PRO A 22 -1.02 1.87 -2.42
N LYS A 23 -0.49 0.67 -2.18
CA LYS A 23 -0.30 -0.40 -3.15
C LYS A 23 -1.36 -1.49 -2.99
N GLN A 24 -2.00 -1.87 -4.08
CA GLN A 24 -3.07 -2.86 -4.06
C GLN A 24 -2.55 -4.26 -4.42
N LEU A 25 -2.88 -5.25 -3.60
CA LEU A 25 -2.66 -6.67 -3.85
C LEU A 25 -3.68 -7.23 -4.85
N CYS A 26 -3.42 -8.44 -5.41
CA CYS A 26 -4.37 -9.08 -6.34
C CYS A 26 -5.74 -9.37 -5.69
N CYS A 27 -5.75 -9.60 -4.38
CA CYS A 27 -6.97 -9.78 -3.58
C CYS A 27 -7.74 -8.48 -3.29
N GLY A 28 -7.25 -7.33 -3.76
CA GLY A 28 -7.88 -6.01 -3.56
C GLY A 28 -7.49 -5.29 -2.27
N HIS A 29 -6.93 -5.99 -1.27
CA HIS A 29 -6.42 -5.34 -0.06
C HIS A 29 -5.24 -4.42 -0.37
N THR A 30 -5.16 -3.31 0.35
CA THR A 30 -4.19 -2.24 0.09
C THR A 30 -3.32 -1.99 1.32
N PHE A 31 -2.05 -1.66 1.09
CA PHE A 31 -1.02 -1.43 2.11
C PHE A 31 -0.07 -0.32 1.67
N CYS A 32 0.66 0.33 2.58
CA CYS A 32 1.70 1.29 2.19
C CYS A 32 2.87 0.59 1.46
N THR A 33 3.55 1.30 0.55
CA THR A 33 4.78 0.80 -0.10
C THR A 33 5.75 0.23 0.94
N GLU A 34 6.14 1.01 1.96
CA GLU A 34 7.10 0.59 3.00
C GLU A 34 6.66 -0.64 3.80
N CYS A 35 5.35 -0.76 4.07
CA CYS A 35 4.81 -1.91 4.78
C CYS A 35 4.90 -3.18 3.92
N LEU A 36 4.68 -3.08 2.61
CA LEU A 36 4.86 -4.22 1.70
C LEU A 36 6.32 -4.57 1.48
N GLU A 37 7.21 -3.59 1.43
CA GLU A 37 8.66 -3.81 1.32
C GLU A 37 9.19 -4.64 2.50
N SER A 38 8.61 -4.48 3.69
CA SER A 38 8.94 -5.29 4.87
C SER A 38 8.40 -6.72 4.81
N LEU A 39 7.37 -6.98 3.98
CA LEU A 39 6.73 -8.29 3.83
C LEU A 39 7.18 -9.05 2.56
N LYS A 40 7.83 -8.35 1.62
CA LYS A 40 8.18 -8.92 0.32
C LYS A 40 9.18 -10.06 0.49
N GLN A 41 8.96 -11.12 -0.27
CA GLN A 41 9.91 -12.22 -0.41
C GLN A 41 10.36 -12.32 -1.86
N THR A 42 11.60 -12.68 -2.05
CA THR A 42 12.21 -12.84 -3.37
C THR A 42 12.17 -14.31 -3.79
N THR A 43 11.69 -14.56 -4.99
CA THR A 43 11.64 -15.88 -5.61
C THR A 43 12.29 -15.85 -7.00
N LEU A 44 13.14 -16.83 -7.28
CA LEU A 44 13.78 -16.99 -8.59
C LEU A 44 12.98 -18.03 -9.39
N PHE A 45 12.48 -17.65 -10.56
CA PHE A 45 11.89 -18.59 -11.49
C PHE A 45 12.92 -18.97 -12.55
N ASN A 46 13.29 -20.26 -12.55
CA ASN A 46 14.12 -20.86 -13.59
C ASN A 46 13.22 -21.40 -14.68
N ASN A 47 13.11 -20.68 -15.79
CA ASN A 47 12.67 -21.30 -17.04
C ASN A 47 13.90 -21.98 -17.65
N SER A 48 13.75 -23.22 -18.10
CA SER A 48 14.79 -24.17 -18.55
C SER A 48 15.59 -23.72 -19.80
N GLY A 49 16.13 -22.50 -19.79
CA GLY A 49 16.85 -21.87 -20.90
C GLY A 49 17.13 -20.39 -20.60
N PHE A 50 18.21 -20.13 -19.86
CA PHE A 50 19.02 -18.90 -19.90
C PHE A 50 18.45 -17.51 -19.49
N ASN A 51 17.29 -17.39 -18.84
CA ASN A 51 16.93 -16.12 -18.17
C ASN A 51 16.24 -16.36 -16.82
N THR A 52 16.96 -16.19 -15.71
CA THR A 52 16.37 -16.18 -14.37
C THR A 52 15.52 -14.92 -14.21
N LYS A 53 14.20 -15.07 -14.04
CA LYS A 53 13.31 -13.93 -13.79
C LYS A 53 13.16 -13.73 -12.29
N LEU A 54 13.62 -12.58 -11.79
CA LEU A 54 13.40 -12.17 -10.41
C LEU A 54 11.93 -11.80 -10.23
N VAL A 55 11.25 -12.50 -9.33
CA VAL A 55 9.85 -12.26 -8.98
C VAL A 55 9.74 -12.12 -7.48
N PHE A 56 8.95 -11.14 -7.05
CA PHE A 56 8.64 -10.91 -5.66
C PHE A 56 7.26 -11.45 -5.35
N ASN A 57 7.04 -11.83 -4.10
CA ASN A 57 5.71 -12.19 -3.61
C ASN A 57 5.46 -11.59 -2.23
N VAL A 58 4.18 -11.33 -1.94
CA VAL A 58 3.69 -10.95 -0.61
C VAL A 58 2.45 -11.77 -0.31
N LYS A 59 2.38 -12.29 0.91
CA LYS A 59 1.17 -12.90 1.47
C LYS A 59 0.34 -11.83 2.18
N CYS A 60 -0.91 -11.65 1.77
CA CYS A 60 -1.80 -10.68 2.40
C CYS A 60 -2.05 -11.05 3.87
N VAL A 61 -1.83 -10.12 4.79
CA VAL A 61 -2.05 -10.37 6.23
C VAL A 61 -3.53 -10.41 6.63
N LEU A 62 -4.43 -9.94 5.75
CA LEU A 62 -5.87 -9.89 6.01
C LEU A 62 -6.61 -11.14 5.52
N CYS A 63 -6.22 -11.67 4.35
CA CYS A 63 -6.90 -12.81 3.73
C CYS A 63 -5.98 -13.98 3.34
N PHE A 64 -4.67 -13.86 3.60
CA PHE A 64 -3.66 -14.89 3.32
C PHE A 64 -3.41 -15.24 1.85
N GLU A 65 -4.06 -14.54 0.91
CA GLU A 65 -3.81 -14.70 -0.53
C GLU A 65 -2.43 -14.18 -0.94
N LEU A 66 -1.77 -14.88 -1.87
CA LEU A 66 -0.45 -14.53 -2.40
C LEU A 66 -0.57 -13.62 -3.62
N THR A 67 0.19 -12.53 -3.62
CA THR A 67 0.36 -11.67 -4.79
C THR A 67 1.80 -11.75 -5.29
N TYR A 68 1.99 -12.06 -6.57
CA TYR A 68 3.29 -12.06 -7.24
C TYR A 68 3.46 -10.80 -8.09
N PHE A 69 4.65 -10.23 -8.11
CA PHE A 69 4.97 -9.03 -8.89
C PHE A 69 6.44 -9.00 -9.30
N SER A 70 6.77 -8.26 -10.36
CA SER A 70 8.14 -8.08 -10.82
C SER A 70 8.82 -6.89 -10.14
N SER A 71 10.04 -6.57 -10.57
CA SER A 71 10.77 -5.37 -10.13
C SER A 71 10.04 -4.05 -10.38
N SER A 72 8.99 -4.02 -11.22
CA SER A 72 8.16 -2.81 -11.39
C SER A 72 7.25 -2.52 -10.19
N GLY A 73 7.19 -3.43 -9.21
CA GLY A 73 6.36 -3.29 -8.03
C GLY A 73 4.86 -3.46 -8.31
N LEU A 74 4.07 -3.25 -7.26
CA LEU A 74 2.61 -3.25 -7.31
C LEU A 74 2.05 -1.89 -7.75
N LYS A 75 0.84 -1.93 -8.30
CA LYS A 75 0.14 -0.71 -8.74
C LYS A 75 -0.39 0.07 -7.55
N THR A 76 -0.28 1.40 -7.66
CA THR A 76 -0.84 2.33 -6.67
C THR A 76 -2.35 2.39 -6.83
N ASN A 77 -3.09 2.35 -5.72
CA ASN A 77 -4.51 2.64 -5.69
C ASN A 77 -4.71 4.17 -5.64
N TYR A 78 -4.79 4.79 -6.82
CA TYR A 78 -4.94 6.24 -6.94
C TYR A 78 -6.26 6.75 -6.38
N VAL A 79 -7.35 5.98 -6.49
CA VAL A 79 -8.65 6.36 -5.90
C VAL A 79 -8.54 6.53 -4.38
N LEU A 80 -7.91 5.56 -3.70
CA LEU A 80 -7.70 5.68 -2.25
C LEU A 80 -6.76 6.82 -1.89
N LYS A 81 -5.71 7.04 -2.70
CA LYS A 81 -4.80 8.17 -2.53
C LYS A 81 -5.54 9.50 -2.60
N ASP A 82 -6.38 9.69 -3.62
CA ASP A 82 -7.17 10.90 -3.83
C ASP A 82 -8.18 11.12 -2.68
N ILE A 83 -8.83 10.06 -2.19
CA ILE A 83 -9.75 10.16 -1.04
C ILE A 83 -9.01 10.64 0.21
N ILE A 84 -7.81 10.12 0.48
CA ILE A 84 -6.99 10.53 1.63
C ILE A 84 -6.55 11.98 1.50
N GLU A 85 -6.11 12.39 0.31
CA GLU A 85 -5.68 13.77 0.04
C GLU A 85 -6.84 14.76 0.23
N ASN A 86 -8.02 14.44 -0.34
CA ASN A 86 -9.22 15.23 -0.15
C ASN A 86 -9.63 15.30 1.34
N TYR A 87 -9.57 14.19 2.06
CA TYR A 87 -9.85 14.17 3.50
C TYR A 87 -8.90 15.09 4.28
N ARG A 88 -7.59 15.06 3.99
CA ARG A 88 -6.59 15.91 4.66
C ARG A 88 -6.82 17.40 4.41
N GLN A 89 -7.24 17.77 3.19
CA GLN A 89 -7.48 19.17 2.83
C GLN A 89 -8.76 19.76 3.45
N ASN A 90 -9.75 18.92 3.77
CA ASN A 90 -11.07 19.34 4.22
C ASN A 90 -11.31 19.18 5.74
N ILE A 91 -10.31 18.76 6.52
CA ILE A 91 -10.40 18.70 7.99
C ILE A 91 -9.94 20.05 8.59
N PRO A 92 -10.76 20.73 9.43
CA PRO A 92 -10.50 22.10 9.93
C PRO A 92 -9.20 22.37 10.71
N ASN A 93 -8.36 21.37 11.01
CA ASN A 93 -7.24 21.51 11.96
C ASN A 93 -5.86 21.00 11.48
N PHE A 94 -5.66 20.71 10.18
CA PHE A 94 -4.31 20.32 9.69
C PHE A 94 -3.51 21.50 9.10
N ASN A 95 -4.14 22.66 8.88
CA ASN A 95 -3.58 23.73 8.05
C ASN A 95 -2.57 24.67 8.73
N ASN A 96 -2.16 24.45 9.99
CA ASN A 96 -1.21 25.35 10.65
C ASN A 96 0.20 24.81 10.95
N ASN A 97 0.51 23.52 10.80
CA ASN A 97 1.80 23.03 11.32
C ASN A 97 2.81 22.43 10.33
N ASN A 98 2.51 22.22 9.04
CA ASN A 98 3.46 21.54 8.14
C ASN A 98 3.77 22.30 6.82
N LYS A 99 3.81 23.65 6.85
CA LYS A 99 4.39 24.43 5.74
C LYS A 99 5.91 24.67 5.85
N HIS A 100 6.59 24.10 6.84
CA HIS A 100 8.05 24.15 6.95
C HIS A 100 8.62 22.80 7.37
N LYS A 101 9.50 22.24 6.51
CA LYS A 101 10.27 20.97 6.57
C LYS A 101 9.71 19.94 5.58
N PHE A 102 10.37 19.56 4.49
CA PHE A 102 11.74 19.77 3.98
C PHE A 102 11.69 20.10 2.49
#